data_AF-A0A6G1RNC6-F1
#
_entry.id   AF-A0A6G1RNC6-F1
#
_cell.length_a   1.000
_cell.length_b   1.000
_cell.length_c   1.000
_cell.angle_alpha   90.00
_cell.angle_beta   90.00
_cell.angle_gamma   90.00
#
_symmetry.space_group_name_H-M   'P 1'
#
loop_
_entity.id
_entity.type
_entity.pdbx_description
1 polymer ?
#
loop_
_entity_poly.entity_id
_entity_poly.type
_entity_poly.pdbx_seq_one_letter_code
_entity_poly.pdbx_strand_id
1 'polypeptide(L)'
;PQDIFYQCFAFLPLRLAVAGMKEVTRTWKITAGIAHADRHFKDAWLVMVAVGWARGAGGGLISNFEQLVRGVWKPETNELLKMSYPVKVTLIGAVLFTLQHSQYLPIARHNLMFLYTIFLVVSKVRMMLT
;
A
#
# COMPACT_ATOMS: atom_id res chain seq x y z
N PRO A 1 -15.97 22.39 13.40
CA PRO A 1 -16.19 23.03 14.72
C PRO A 1 -16.35 21.93 15.79
N GLN A 2 -15.90 22.17 17.02
CA GLN A 2 -15.97 21.20 18.14
C GLN A 2 -15.37 19.81 17.87
N ASP A 3 -14.48 19.71 16.87
CA ASP A 3 -13.82 18.46 16.47
C ASP A 3 -14.77 17.27 16.14
N ILE A 4 -16.05 17.56 15.87
CA ILE A 4 -17.12 16.56 15.64
C ILE A 4 -16.74 15.59 14.52
N PHE A 5 -16.09 16.09 13.46
CA PHE A 5 -15.64 15.27 12.33
C PHE A 5 -14.62 14.22 12.77
N TYR A 6 -13.60 14.62 13.53
CA TYR A 6 -12.61 13.68 14.05
C TYR A 6 -13.26 12.68 15.00
N GLN A 7 -14.10 13.14 15.93
CA GLN A 7 -14.79 12.26 16.89
C GLN A 7 -15.64 11.19 16.19
N CYS A 8 -16.36 11.56 15.12
CA CYS A 8 -17.13 10.61 14.33
C CYS A 8 -16.24 9.52 13.73
N PHE A 9 -15.15 9.89 13.05
CA PHE A 9 -14.23 8.93 12.42
C PHE A 9 -13.26 8.24 13.40
N ALA A 10 -13.15 8.75 14.62
CA ALA A 10 -12.43 8.11 15.71
C ALA A 10 -13.23 6.98 16.36
N PHE A 11 -14.56 6.95 16.20
CA PHE A 11 -15.42 5.85 16.64
C PHE A 11 -14.96 4.54 16.01
N LEU A 12 -14.63 3.55 16.85
CA LEU A 12 -13.89 2.35 16.44
C LEU A 12 -14.50 1.61 15.23
N PRO A 13 -15.81 1.31 15.19
CA PRO A 13 -16.43 0.68 14.02
C PRO A 13 -16.24 1.47 12.72
N LEU A 14 -16.43 2.79 12.76
CA LEU A 14 -16.27 3.65 11.58
C LEU A 14 -14.80 3.75 11.16
N ARG A 15 -13.91 3.87 12.14
CA ARG A 15 -12.45 3.89 11.92
C ARG A 15 -11.97 2.61 11.25
N LEU A 16 -12.47 1.44 11.69
CA LEU A 16 -12.16 0.14 11.09
C LEU A 16 -12.68 0.04 9.65
N ALA A 17 -13.92 0.48 9.39
CA ALA A 17 -14.49 0.49 8.04
C ALA A 17 -13.66 1.36 7.08
N VAL A 18 -13.31 2.57 7.48
CA VAL A 18 -12.50 3.50 6.66
C VAL A 18 -11.07 2.99 6.46
N ALA A 19 -10.45 2.43 7.50
CA ALA A 19 -9.14 1.80 7.38
C ALA A 19 -9.17 0.58 6.44
N GLY A 20 -10.23 -0.24 6.49
CA GLY A 20 -10.44 -1.36 5.57
C GLY A 20 -10.59 -0.89 4.12
N MET A 21 -11.44 0.11 3.87
CA MET A 21 -11.62 0.70 2.53
C MET A 21 -10.29 1.24 1.96
N LYS A 22 -9.44 1.86 2.81
CA LYS A 22 -8.11 2.32 2.40
C LYS A 22 -7.24 1.18 1.85
N GLU A 23 -7.31 -0.01 2.45
CA GLU A 23 -6.56 -1.18 1.99
C GLU A 23 -7.11 -1.75 0.67
N VAL A 24 -8.42 -1.63 0.41
CA VAL A 24 -9.00 -1.93 -0.92
C VAL A 24 -8.43 -0.99 -1.97
N THR A 25 -8.43 0.33 -1.71
CA THR A 25 -7.85 1.32 -2.64
C THR A 25 -6.35 1.07 -2.87
N ARG A 26 -5.64 0.56 -1.87
CA ARG A 26 -4.20 0.23 -1.99
C ARG A 26 -3.95 -0.84 -3.04
N THR A 27 -4.73 -1.93 -3.05
CA THR A 27 -4.62 -2.98 -4.09
C THR A 27 -4.83 -2.41 -5.49
N TRP A 28 -5.83 -1.55 -5.65
CA TRP A 28 -6.08 -0.85 -6.93
C TRP A 28 -4.90 0.04 -7.34
N LYS A 29 -4.32 0.79 -6.40
CA LYS A 29 -3.15 1.65 -6.68
C LYS A 29 -1.93 0.85 -7.14
N ILE A 30 -1.65 -0.30 -6.50
CA ILE A 30 -0.53 -1.18 -6.87
C ILE A 30 -0.74 -1.69 -8.29
N THR A 31 -1.87 -2.33 -8.56
CA THR A 31 -2.15 -2.94 -9.87
C THR A 31 -2.24 -1.90 -11.00
N ALA A 32 -2.79 -0.71 -10.72
CA ALA A 32 -2.80 0.40 -11.67
C ALA A 32 -1.38 0.96 -11.92
N GLY A 33 -0.51 0.95 -10.91
CA GLY A 33 0.90 1.33 -11.06
C GLY A 33 1.67 0.38 -11.97
N ILE A 34 1.49 -0.92 -11.76
CA ILE A 34 2.09 -1.97 -12.59
C ILE A 34 1.61 -1.86 -14.03
N ALA A 35 0.30 -1.75 -14.25
CA ALA A 35 -0.25 -1.59 -15.60
C ALA A 35 0.20 -0.28 -16.27
N HIS A 36 0.40 0.78 -15.50
CA HIS A 36 0.93 2.04 -16.03
C HIS A 36 2.41 1.93 -16.42
N ALA A 37 3.23 1.25 -15.62
CA ALA A 37 4.63 0.99 -15.92
C ALA A 37 4.79 0.12 -17.18
N ASP A 38 4.04 -0.98 -17.29
CA ASP A 38 4.07 -1.90 -18.43
C ASP A 38 3.67 -1.23 -19.77
N ARG A 39 2.83 -0.19 -19.72
CA ARG A 39 2.49 0.59 -20.92
C ARG A 39 3.68 1.37 -21.48
N HIS A 40 4.62 1.80 -20.62
CA HIS A 40 5.77 2.61 -21.01
C HIS A 40 7.05 1.78 -21.16
N PHE A 41 7.24 0.79 -20.30
CA PHE A 41 8.41 -0.07 -20.26
C PHE A 41 7.95 -1.53 -20.31
N LYS A 42 7.89 -2.07 -21.53
CA LYS A 42 7.46 -3.45 -21.78
C LYS A 42 8.43 -4.43 -21.13
N ASP A 43 7.88 -5.41 -20.42
CA ASP A 43 8.62 -6.50 -19.75
C ASP A 43 9.71 -6.05 -18.75
N ALA A 44 9.68 -4.79 -18.33
CA ALA A 44 10.63 -4.24 -17.36
C ALA A 44 10.15 -4.51 -15.92
N TRP A 45 10.34 -5.74 -15.43
CA TRP A 45 9.76 -6.20 -14.16
C TRP A 45 10.14 -5.33 -12.96
N LEU A 46 11.40 -4.88 -12.88
CA LEU A 46 11.86 -4.01 -11.80
C LEU A 46 11.13 -2.65 -11.80
N VAL A 47 10.86 -2.10 -12.99
CA VAL A 47 10.13 -0.82 -13.13
C VAL A 47 8.67 -1.02 -12.70
N MET A 48 8.05 -2.13 -13.09
CA MET A 48 6.69 -2.48 -12.69
C MET A 48 6.56 -2.62 -11.17
N VAL A 49 7.49 -3.33 -10.53
CA VAL A 49 7.55 -3.46 -9.07
C VAL A 49 7.77 -2.10 -8.42
N ALA A 50 8.72 -1.30 -8.88
CA ALA A 50 9.02 0.01 -8.30
C ALA A 50 7.82 0.97 -8.36
N VAL A 51 7.15 1.06 -9.52
CA VAL A 51 5.97 1.93 -9.69
C VAL A 51 4.77 1.40 -8.90
N GLY A 52 4.52 0.08 -8.92
CA GLY A 52 3.48 -0.54 -8.12
C GLY A 52 3.67 -0.30 -6.62
N TRP A 53 4.90 -0.47 -6.14
CA TRP A 53 5.28 -0.23 -4.74
C TRP A 53 5.15 1.25 -4.36
N ALA A 54 5.64 2.16 -5.20
CA ALA A 54 5.53 3.60 -4.98
C ALA A 54 4.07 4.07 -4.92
N ARG A 55 3.18 3.54 -5.76
CA ARG A 55 1.74 3.86 -5.66
C ARG A 55 1.06 3.20 -4.46
N GLY A 56 1.53 2.02 -4.05
CA GLY A 56 1.01 1.28 -2.91
C GLY A 56 1.36 1.91 -1.56
N ALA A 57 2.58 2.40 -1.37
CA ALA A 57 3.08 2.94 -0.10
C ALA A 57 3.87 4.25 -0.22
N GLY A 58 3.58 5.07 -1.24
CA GLY A 58 4.32 6.29 -1.53
C GLY A 58 4.48 7.23 -0.32
N GLY A 59 3.41 7.44 0.46
CA GLY A 59 3.47 8.27 1.67
C GLY A 59 4.43 7.75 2.75
N GLY A 60 4.62 6.43 2.84
CA GLY A 60 5.62 5.84 3.73
C GLY A 60 7.03 6.05 3.17
N LEU A 61 7.23 5.80 1.88
CA LEU A 61 8.54 5.92 1.22
C LEU A 61 9.08 7.36 1.25
N ILE A 62 8.21 8.37 1.18
CA ILE A 62 8.59 9.79 1.28
C ILE A 62 8.49 10.34 2.71
N SER A 63 8.28 9.50 3.72
CA SER A 63 8.00 9.95 5.09
C SER A 63 9.12 10.82 5.69
N ASN A 64 10.39 10.56 5.40
CA ASN A 64 11.49 11.43 5.85
C ASN A 64 11.39 12.85 5.27
N PHE A 65 10.98 12.97 4.00
CA PHE A 65 10.76 14.28 3.38
C PHE A 65 9.48 14.94 3.90
N GLU A 66 8.42 14.16 4.15
CA GLU A 66 7.20 14.65 4.78
C GLU A 66 7.46 15.20 6.20
N GLN A 67 8.31 14.53 6.98
CA GLN A 67 8.76 15.01 8.29
C GLN A 67 9.56 16.31 8.14
N LEU A 68 10.45 16.39 7.15
CA LEU A 68 11.24 17.60 6.89
C LEU A 68 10.35 18.80 6.58
N VAL A 69 9.28 18.61 5.79
CA VAL A 69 8.29 19.66 5.51
C VAL A 69 7.58 20.13 6.79
N ARG A 70 7.44 19.26 7.80
CA ARG A 70 6.91 19.61 9.12
C ARG A 70 7.96 20.17 10.09
N GLY A 71 9.20 20.36 9.64
CA GLY A 71 10.32 20.86 10.45
C GLY A 71 11.02 19.80 11.30
N VAL A 72 10.76 18.51 11.05
CA VAL A 72 11.37 17.39 11.78
C VAL A 72 12.34 16.63 10.87
N TRP A 73 13.59 16.46 11.30
CA TRP A 73 14.58 15.67 10.55
C TRP A 73 15.09 14.50 11.38
N LYS A 74 14.85 13.28 10.90
CA LYS A 74 15.29 12.02 11.54
C LYS A 74 15.98 11.13 10.50
N PRO A 75 17.24 11.42 10.15
CA PRO A 75 17.94 10.69 9.08
C PRO A 75 18.27 9.25 9.46
N GLU A 76 18.34 8.94 10.75
CA GLU A 76 18.74 7.61 11.26
C GLU A 76 17.71 6.51 10.98
N THR A 77 16.46 6.89 10.72
CA THR A 77 15.38 5.95 10.40
C THR A 77 14.83 6.25 9.02
N ASN A 78 14.73 5.23 8.17
CA ASN A 78 14.04 5.31 6.89
C ASN A 78 13.32 3.97 6.64
N GLU A 79 12.20 4.02 5.92
CA GLU A 79 11.45 2.84 5.48
C GLU A 79 12.31 1.84 4.70
N LEU A 80 13.36 2.28 3.99
CA LEU A 80 14.28 1.36 3.31
C LEU A 80 15.18 0.59 4.28
N LEU A 81 15.58 1.20 5.40
CA LEU A 81 16.42 0.56 6.43
C LEU A 81 15.59 -0.35 7.34
N LYS A 82 14.40 0.11 7.76
CA LYS A 82 13.48 -0.65 8.60
C LYS A 82 12.05 -0.46 8.10
N MET A 83 11.63 -1.33 7.19
CA MET A 83 10.30 -1.26 6.59
C MET A 83 9.19 -1.45 7.63
N SER A 84 8.28 -0.48 7.67
CA SER A 84 6.99 -0.62 8.33
C SER A 84 6.15 -1.72 7.67
N TYR A 85 5.15 -2.21 8.41
CA TYR A 85 4.23 -3.23 7.89
C TYR A 85 3.61 -2.82 6.52
N PRO A 86 3.03 -1.62 6.35
CA PRO A 86 2.41 -1.25 5.07
C PRO A 86 3.40 -1.19 3.91
N VAL A 87 4.62 -0.69 4.13
CA VAL A 87 5.66 -0.62 3.09
C VAL A 87 6.13 -2.01 2.69
N LYS A 88 6.31 -2.92 3.65
CA LYS A 88 6.71 -4.30 3.38
C LYS A 88 5.64 -5.08 2.62
N VAL A 89 4.38 -5.01 3.06
CA VAL A 89 3.32 -5.79 2.41
C VAL A 89 3.00 -5.25 1.01
N THR A 90 3.09 -3.94 0.79
CA THR A 90 2.95 -3.37 -0.57
C THR A 90 4.07 -3.77 -1.51
N LEU A 91 5.29 -3.95 -1.02
CA LEU A 91 6.39 -4.51 -1.83
C LEU A 91 6.06 -5.95 -2.25
N ILE A 92 5.61 -6.78 -1.29
CA ILE A 92 5.18 -8.16 -1.58
C ILE A 92 4.04 -8.17 -2.61
N GLY A 93 3.03 -7.32 -2.42
CA GLY A 93 1.94 -7.16 -3.38
C GLY A 93 2.43 -6.73 -4.76
N ALA A 94 3.34 -5.77 -4.83
CA ALA A 94 3.91 -5.31 -6.10
C ALA A 94 4.64 -6.43 -6.85
N VAL A 95 5.42 -7.26 -6.14
CA VAL A 95 6.06 -8.46 -6.72
C VAL A 95 5.02 -9.46 -7.20
N LEU A 96 4.05 -9.84 -6.36
CA LEU A 96 3.01 -10.81 -6.72
C LEU A 96 2.20 -10.37 -7.94
N PHE A 97 1.76 -9.11 -7.99
CA PHE A 97 1.00 -8.60 -9.12
C PHE A 97 1.86 -8.41 -10.38
N THR A 98 3.17 -8.19 -10.24
CA THR A 98 4.08 -8.16 -11.39
C THR A 98 4.26 -9.57 -11.97
N LEU A 99 4.53 -10.57 -11.12
CA LEU A 99 4.62 -11.97 -11.54
C LEU A 99 3.32 -12.45 -12.21
N GLN A 100 2.18 -12.03 -11.64
CA GLN A 100 0.86 -12.27 -12.22
C GLN A 100 0.68 -11.59 -13.57
N HIS A 101 1.12 -10.34 -13.73
CA HIS A 101 1.03 -9.62 -15.00
C HIS A 101 1.88 -10.30 -16.07
N SER A 102 3.10 -10.71 -15.71
CA SER A 102 4.07 -11.41 -16.56
C SER A 102 3.78 -12.91 -16.79
N GLN A 103 2.60 -13.41 -16.37
CA GLN A 103 2.16 -14.81 -16.55
C GLN A 103 3.03 -15.88 -15.85
N TYR A 104 3.87 -15.50 -14.89
CA TYR A 104 4.64 -16.45 -14.07
C TYR A 104 3.84 -17.02 -12.90
N LEU A 105 2.77 -16.36 -12.49
CA LEU A 105 1.88 -16.82 -11.43
C LEU A 105 0.58 -17.38 -12.05
N PRO A 106 0.29 -18.69 -11.93
CA PRO A 106 -0.89 -19.29 -12.55
C PRO A 106 -2.14 -19.11 -11.69
N ILE A 107 -2.54 -17.86 -11.45
CA ILE A 107 -3.79 -17.50 -10.79
C ILE A 107 -4.50 -16.46 -11.66
N ALA A 108 -5.83 -16.30 -11.54
CA ALA A 108 -6.50 -15.20 -12.21
C ALA A 108 -6.27 -13.88 -11.48
N ARG A 109 -6.09 -12.77 -12.22
CA ARG A 109 -5.85 -11.44 -11.64
C ARG A 109 -6.92 -11.05 -10.61
N HIS A 110 -8.19 -11.30 -10.89
CA HIS A 110 -9.29 -10.99 -9.99
C HIS A 110 -9.24 -11.80 -8.69
N ASN A 111 -8.88 -13.09 -8.76
CA ASN A 111 -8.70 -13.94 -7.59
C ASN A 111 -7.52 -13.46 -6.73
N LEU A 112 -6.39 -13.13 -7.35
CA LEU A 112 -5.24 -12.59 -6.63
C LEU A 112 -5.57 -11.25 -5.96
N MET A 113 -6.26 -10.34 -6.67
CA MET A 113 -6.70 -9.06 -6.10
C MET A 113 -7.61 -9.27 -4.89
N PHE A 114 -8.56 -10.20 -4.98
CA PHE A 114 -9.49 -10.50 -3.90
C PHE A 114 -8.77 -11.05 -2.66
N LEU A 115 -7.96 -12.11 -2.84
CA LEU A 115 -7.21 -12.75 -1.76
C LEU A 115 -6.24 -11.78 -1.08
N TYR A 116 -5.48 -11.02 -1.87
CA TYR A 116 -4.53 -10.03 -1.35
C TYR A 116 -5.24 -8.91 -0.59
N THR A 117 -6.40 -8.46 -1.07
CA THR A 117 -7.19 -7.41 -0.40
C THR A 117 -7.76 -7.90 0.92
N ILE A 118 -8.32 -9.13 0.97
CA ILE A 118 -8.79 -9.73 2.22
C ILE A 118 -7.64 -9.84 3.21
N PHE A 119 -6.47 -10.32 2.78
CA PHE A 119 -5.29 -10.42 3.62
C PHE A 119 -4.89 -9.08 4.23
N LEU A 120 -4.86 -8.00 3.42
CA LEU A 120 -4.57 -6.65 3.89
C LEU A 120 -5.62 -6.14 4.89
N VAL A 121 -6.91 -6.27 4.57
CA VAL A 121 -8.00 -5.78 5.41
C VAL A 121 -8.02 -6.50 6.75
N VAL A 122 -7.95 -7.84 6.76
CA VAL A 122 -7.95 -8.64 8.00
C VAL A 122 -6.73 -8.29 8.85
N SER A 123 -5.55 -8.21 8.25
CA SER A 123 -4.34 -7.81 8.98
C SER A 123 -4.45 -6.40 9.55
N LYS A 124 -5.01 -5.46 8.77
CA LYS A 124 -5.18 -4.07 9.19
C LYS A 124 -6.16 -3.93 10.34
N VAL A 125 -7.29 -4.60 10.25
CA VAL A 125 -8.32 -4.65 11.31
C VAL A 125 -7.74 -5.28 12.57
N ARG A 126 -7.04 -6.41 12.45
CA ARG A 126 -6.41 -7.07 13.60
C ARG A 126 -5.43 -6.16 14.33
N MET A 127 -4.54 -5.47 13.60
CA MET A 127 -3.59 -4.51 14.20
C MET A 127 -4.25 -3.28 14.83
N MET A 128 -5.52 -2.99 14.52
CA MET A 128 -6.26 -1.88 15.14
C MET A 128 -7.09 -2.32 16.35
N LEU A 129 -7.34 -3.62 16.51
CA LEU A 129 -8.05 -4.20 17.65
C LEU A 129 -7.12 -4.65 18.78
N THR A 130 -5.85 -4.94 18.45
CA THR A 130 -4.77 -5.21 19.41
C THR A 130 -4.06 -3.93 19.80
#